data_AF-A0A7W1TLG3-F1
#
_entry.id   AF-A0A7W1TLG3-F1
#
_cell.length_a   1.000
_cell.length_b   1.000
_cell.length_c   1.000
_cell.angle_alpha   90.00
_cell.angle_beta   90.00
_cell.angle_gamma   90.00
#
_symmetry.space_group_name_H-M   'P 1'
#
loop_
_entity.id
_entity.type
_entity.pdbx_description
1 polymer ?
#
loop_
_entity_poly.entity_id
_entity_poly.type
_entity_poly.pdbx_seq_one_letter_code
_entity_poly.pdbx_strand_id
1 'polypeptide(L)'
;MKNDTGVKVGWNAAPTAIMANAEWFFPYLERFIWGVSSLADNYVIEGVDFLPAQIVQLSPQYQIRAVFLGCSSMTLERFTHFPGRSRGYSSLPNEKRQQIVHDVPLWSEFIRQEAERFGYPYVDTVSDFPECLRTAEAVLTAGV
;
A
#
# COMPACT_ATOMS: atom_id res chain seq x y z
N MET A 1 -3.02 18.96 25.55
CA MET A 1 -2.79 18.02 24.43
C MET A 1 -4.10 17.89 23.68
N LYS A 2 -4.15 18.27 22.41
CA LYS A 2 -5.35 18.04 21.58
C LYS A 2 -5.46 16.53 21.35
N ASN A 3 -6.64 15.97 21.60
CA ASN A 3 -6.99 14.63 21.17
C ASN A 3 -7.10 14.67 19.64
N ASP A 4 -5.98 14.45 18.94
CA ASP A 4 -5.96 14.33 17.49
C ASP A 4 -6.67 13.01 17.13
N THR A 5 -7.97 13.11 16.88
CA THR A 5 -8.76 12.08 16.20
C THR A 5 -8.05 11.73 14.88
N GLY A 6 -7.48 10.53 14.80
CA GLY A 6 -6.75 10.06 13.61
C GLY A 6 -5.35 9.49 13.88
N VAL A 7 -4.81 9.60 15.10
CA VAL A 7 -3.54 8.91 15.42
C VAL A 7 -3.73 7.40 15.38
N LYS A 8 -2.98 6.71 14.51
CA LYS A 8 -2.99 5.25 14.35
C LYS A 8 -2.61 4.56 15.66
N VAL A 9 -3.60 4.15 16.45
CA VAL A 9 -3.40 3.48 17.75
C VAL A 9 -3.10 1.98 17.59
N GLY A 10 -3.33 1.42 16.40
CA GLY A 10 -3.09 0.01 16.08
C GLY A 10 -3.23 -0.31 14.60
N TRP A 11 -2.86 -1.54 14.22
CA TRP A 11 -3.16 -2.09 12.90
C TRP A 11 -4.57 -2.68 12.95
N ASN A 12 -5.47 -2.17 12.12
CA ASN A 12 -6.85 -2.64 12.01
C ASN A 12 -7.12 -2.99 10.54
N ALA A 13 -7.42 -4.26 10.28
CA ALA A 13 -7.71 -4.79 8.95
C ALA A 13 -9.18 -4.73 8.53
N ALA A 14 -10.05 -4.14 9.34
CA ALA A 14 -11.41 -3.89 8.93
C ALA A 14 -11.42 -2.93 7.72
N PRO A 15 -12.19 -3.23 6.65
CA PRO A 15 -12.30 -2.35 5.48
C PRO A 15 -12.62 -0.90 5.82
N THR A 16 -13.50 -0.67 6.79
CA THR A 16 -13.86 0.68 7.25
C THR A 16 -12.69 1.43 7.88
N ALA A 17 -11.80 0.74 8.58
CA ALA A 17 -10.59 1.35 9.15
C ALA A 17 -9.55 1.65 8.07
N ILE A 18 -9.40 0.75 7.08
CA ILE A 18 -8.53 0.97 5.92
C ILE A 18 -8.97 2.21 5.15
N MET A 19 -10.27 2.33 4.86
CA MET A 19 -10.86 3.48 4.17
C MET A 19 -10.67 4.78 4.98
N ALA A 20 -10.97 4.77 6.28
CA ALA A 20 -10.82 5.94 7.13
C ALA A 20 -9.36 6.43 7.21
N ASN A 21 -8.39 5.50 7.28
CA ASN A 21 -6.98 5.86 7.26
C ASN A 21 -6.60 6.49 5.92
N ALA A 22 -7.04 5.90 4.81
CA ALA A 22 -6.75 6.42 3.48
C ALA A 22 -7.33 7.82 3.30
N GLU A 23 -8.58 8.06 3.72
CA GLU A 23 -9.21 9.39 3.71
C GLU A 23 -8.43 10.40 4.55
N TRP A 24 -7.96 10.01 5.74
CA TRP A 24 -7.15 10.87 6.60
C TRP A 24 -5.80 11.24 5.95
N PHE A 25 -5.17 10.29 5.25
CA PHE A 25 -3.91 10.51 4.56
C PHE A 25 -4.04 11.26 3.23
N PHE A 26 -5.23 11.29 2.63
CA PHE A 26 -5.46 11.80 1.28
C PHE A 26 -4.91 13.22 1.02
N PRO A 27 -5.12 14.22 1.90
CA PRO A 27 -4.60 15.57 1.65
C PRO A 27 -3.06 15.63 1.60
N TYR A 28 -2.39 14.71 2.29
CA TYR A 28 -0.93 14.61 2.26
C TYR A 28 -0.43 13.94 0.98
N LEU A 29 -1.16 12.93 0.49
CA LEU A 29 -0.87 12.28 -0.80
C LEU A 29 -0.98 13.29 -1.95
N GLU A 30 -2.07 14.06 -2.00
CA GLU A 30 -2.27 15.06 -3.05
C GLU A 30 -1.15 16.10 -3.03
N ARG A 31 -0.82 16.63 -1.85
CA ARG A 31 0.26 17.61 -1.69
C ARG A 31 1.62 17.04 -2.07
N PHE A 32 1.86 15.77 -1.77
CA PHE A 32 3.07 15.07 -2.17
C PHE A 32 3.15 14.96 -3.70
N ILE A 33 2.10 14.44 -4.35
CA ILE A 33 2.00 14.29 -5.81
C ILE A 33 2.21 15.63 -6.52
N TRP A 34 1.56 16.68 -6.05
CA TRP A 34 1.77 18.04 -6.56
C TRP A 34 3.23 18.47 -6.49
N GLY A 35 3.86 18.29 -5.32
CA GLY A 35 5.25 18.69 -5.09
C GLY A 35 6.23 17.91 -5.97
N VAL A 36 6.11 16.58 -6.02
CA VAL A 36 7.05 15.73 -6.79
C VAL A 36 6.86 15.88 -8.29
N SER A 37 5.62 16.07 -8.77
CA SER A 37 5.36 16.28 -10.21
C SER A 37 5.97 17.59 -10.73
N SER A 38 6.31 18.52 -9.84
CA SER A 38 7.05 19.75 -10.20
C SER A 38 8.58 19.57 -10.26
N LEU A 39 9.10 18.45 -9.74
CA LEU A 39 10.53 18.21 -9.55
C LEU A 39 11.08 17.06 -10.39
N ALA A 40 10.23 16.12 -10.79
CA ALA A 40 10.62 14.95 -11.54
C ALA A 40 9.53 14.52 -12.53
N ASP A 41 9.94 14.08 -13.72
CA ASP A 41 9.04 13.54 -14.74
C ASP A 41 8.43 12.19 -14.33
N ASN A 42 9.15 11.44 -13.51
CA ASN A 42 8.71 10.14 -13.00
C ASN A 42 9.06 10.01 -11.51
N TYR A 43 8.14 9.46 -10.73
CA TYR A 43 8.34 9.17 -9.32
C TYR A 43 7.57 7.90 -8.93
N VAL A 44 8.05 7.22 -7.89
CA VAL A 44 7.40 6.03 -7.31
C VAL A 44 7.08 6.33 -5.86
N ILE A 45 5.83 6.05 -5.49
CA ILE A 45 5.37 6.15 -4.10
C ILE A 45 5.16 4.73 -3.59
N GLU A 46 5.89 4.34 -2.56
CA GLU A 46 5.66 3.11 -1.81
C GLU A 46 5.04 3.47 -0.46
N GLY A 47 3.90 2.88 -0.13
CA GLY A 47 3.23 3.17 1.12
C GLY A 47 1.97 2.35 1.34
N VAL A 48 1.66 2.13 2.61
CA VAL A 48 0.34 1.66 3.06
C VAL A 48 -0.57 2.89 3.24
N ASP A 49 -1.88 2.68 3.23
CA ASP A 49 -2.91 3.73 3.38
C ASP A 49 -3.22 4.56 2.10
N PHE A 50 -2.89 4.07 0.90
CA PHE A 50 -3.39 4.63 -0.37
C PHE A 50 -4.28 3.64 -1.10
N LEU A 51 -5.41 4.11 -1.63
CA LEU A 51 -6.41 3.27 -2.29
C LEU A 51 -6.50 3.54 -3.80
N PRO A 52 -6.85 2.52 -4.61
CA PRO A 52 -7.15 2.68 -6.03
C PRO A 52 -8.15 3.81 -6.32
N ALA A 53 -9.20 3.93 -5.50
CA ALA A 53 -10.20 5.00 -5.60
C ALA A 53 -9.58 6.42 -5.55
N GLN A 54 -8.51 6.61 -4.77
CA GLN A 54 -7.85 7.91 -4.62
C GLN A 54 -7.01 8.25 -5.85
N ILE A 55 -6.42 7.25 -6.51
CA ILE A 55 -5.74 7.46 -7.78
C ILE A 55 -6.74 7.91 -8.84
N VAL A 56 -7.94 7.31 -8.90
CA VAL A 56 -9.01 7.78 -9.80
C VAL A 56 -9.39 9.23 -9.54
N GLN A 57 -9.47 9.65 -8.27
CA GLN A 57 -9.80 11.03 -7.91
C GLN A 57 -8.73 12.04 -8.34
N LEU A 58 -7.45 11.64 -8.33
CA LEU A 58 -6.32 12.51 -8.65
C LEU A 58 -5.93 12.48 -10.15
N SER A 59 -6.26 11.41 -10.87
CA SER A 59 -5.92 11.22 -12.29
C SER A 59 -6.43 12.31 -13.25
N PRO A 60 -7.55 13.03 -12.99
CA PRO A 60 -7.93 14.18 -13.81
C PRO A 60 -6.96 15.38 -13.72
N GLN A 61 -6.17 15.45 -12.66
CA GLN A 61 -5.27 16.58 -12.37
C GLN A 61 -3.80 16.23 -12.61
N TYR A 62 -3.44 14.96 -12.46
CA TYR A 62 -2.06 14.49 -12.53
C TYR A 62 -1.95 13.26 -13.43
N GLN A 63 -0.87 13.16 -14.20
CA GLN A 63 -0.54 11.92 -14.92
C GLN A 63 0.04 10.93 -13.93
N ILE A 64 -0.77 9.94 -13.52
CA ILE A 64 -0.38 8.93 -12.54
C ILE A 64 -0.47 7.54 -13.18
N ARG A 65 0.63 6.80 -13.13
CA ARG A 65 0.65 5.35 -13.35
C ARG A 65 0.73 4.67 -12.00
N ALA A 66 -0.11 3.68 -11.77
CA ALA A 66 -0.17 2.98 -10.49
C ALA A 66 -0.27 1.47 -10.69
N VAL A 67 0.41 0.73 -9.82
CA VAL A 67 0.25 -0.70 -9.61
C VAL A 67 0.13 -0.91 -8.11
N PHE A 68 -0.78 -1.78 -7.70
CA PHE A 68 -0.99 -2.12 -6.30
C PHE A 68 -0.32 -3.44 -5.98
N LEU A 69 0.32 -3.51 -4.81
CA LEU A 69 0.96 -4.72 -4.32
C LEU A 69 0.20 -5.23 -3.09
N GLY A 70 0.15 -6.54 -2.95
CA GLY A 70 -0.28 -7.17 -1.71
C GLY A 70 0.38 -8.52 -1.52
N CYS A 71 -0.03 -9.23 -0.48
CA CYS A 71 0.45 -10.56 -0.13
C CYS A 71 -0.70 -11.40 0.40
N SER A 72 -1.24 -12.28 -0.45
CA SER A 72 -2.44 -13.08 -0.14
C SER A 72 -2.23 -14.13 0.97
N SER A 73 -0.98 -14.46 1.29
CA SER A 73 -0.64 -15.37 2.39
C SER A 73 0.61 -14.88 3.11
N MET A 74 0.50 -14.81 4.43
CA MET A 74 1.59 -14.45 5.32
C MET A 74 1.67 -15.46 6.46
N THR A 75 2.87 -15.95 6.73
CA THR A 75 3.18 -16.76 7.91
C THR A 75 4.16 -15.98 8.79
N LEU A 76 4.32 -16.35 10.07
CA LEU A 76 5.34 -15.75 10.93
C LEU A 76 6.76 -15.96 10.38
N GLU A 77 7.03 -17.13 9.80
CA GLU A 77 8.31 -17.43 9.18
C GLU A 77 8.55 -16.53 7.97
N ARG A 78 7.57 -16.43 7.06
CA ARG A 78 7.64 -15.53 5.91
C ARG A 78 7.81 -14.10 6.38
N PHE A 79 6.98 -13.63 7.32
CA PHE A 79 7.08 -12.29 7.90
C PHE A 79 8.45 -12.01 8.53
N THR A 80 9.11 -13.03 9.09
CA THR A 80 10.44 -12.87 9.69
C THR A 80 11.52 -12.67 8.64
N HIS A 81 11.37 -13.33 7.48
CA HIS A 81 12.36 -13.34 6.39
C HIS A 81 11.91 -12.56 5.15
N PHE A 82 10.78 -11.85 5.21
CA PHE A 82 10.18 -11.23 4.05
C PHE A 82 11.12 -10.14 3.51
N PRO A 83 11.55 -10.22 2.24
CA PRO A 83 12.56 -9.29 1.71
C PRO A 83 12.10 -7.83 1.74
N GLY A 84 10.80 -7.57 1.53
CA GLY A 84 10.21 -6.23 1.57
C GLY A 84 9.97 -5.66 2.97
N ARG A 85 10.43 -6.31 4.04
CA ARG A 85 10.13 -5.90 5.41
C ARG A 85 11.08 -4.80 5.89
N SER A 86 10.53 -3.71 6.44
CA SER A 86 11.33 -2.72 7.16
C SER A 86 12.04 -3.31 8.40
N ARG A 87 13.27 -2.86 8.69
CA ARG A 87 14.10 -3.38 9.80
C ARG A 87 13.42 -3.34 11.18
N GLY A 88 12.52 -2.37 11.42
CA GLY A 88 11.82 -2.23 12.70
C GLY A 88 10.79 -3.33 13.01
N TYR A 89 10.36 -4.11 12.02
CA TYR A 89 9.34 -5.15 12.23
C TYR A 89 9.87 -6.38 12.98
N SER A 90 11.18 -6.69 12.91
CA SER A 90 11.78 -7.80 13.68
C SER A 90 11.80 -7.57 15.18
N SER A 91 11.84 -6.30 15.61
CA SER A 91 11.87 -5.92 17.04
C SER A 91 10.48 -5.78 17.66
N LEU A 92 9.40 -6.01 16.90
CA LEU A 92 8.06 -5.91 17.44
C LEU A 92 7.75 -7.04 18.43
N PRO A 93 6.95 -6.77 19.49
CA PRO A 93 6.40 -7.80 20.35
C PRO A 93 5.72 -8.91 19.53
N ASN A 94 5.82 -10.16 19.99
CA ASN A 94 5.30 -11.32 19.26
C ASN A 94 3.81 -11.18 18.91
N GLU A 95 3.00 -10.68 19.84
CA GLU A 95 1.56 -10.43 19.63
C GLU A 95 1.31 -9.49 18.43
N LYS A 96 2.08 -8.41 18.33
CA LYS A 96 1.97 -7.48 17.19
C LYS A 96 2.41 -8.13 15.88
N ARG A 97 3.45 -8.96 15.90
CA ARG A 97 3.89 -9.71 14.71
C ARG A 97 2.83 -10.70 14.25
N GLN A 98 2.22 -11.43 15.19
CA GLN A 98 1.11 -12.34 14.91
C GLN A 98 -0.10 -11.61 14.33
N GLN A 99 -0.44 -10.45 14.89
CA GLN A 99 -1.52 -9.61 14.36
C GLN A 99 -1.22 -9.16 12.93
N ILE A 100 -0.01 -8.68 12.63
CA ILE A 100 0.35 -8.26 11.27
C ILE A 100 0.27 -9.44 10.29
N VAL A 101 0.76 -10.62 10.68
CA VAL A 101 0.67 -11.84 9.87
C VAL A 101 -0.78 -12.19 9.53
N HIS A 102 -1.70 -12.04 10.49
CA HIS A 102 -3.13 -12.25 10.28
C HIS A 102 -3.76 -11.17 9.39
N ASP A 103 -3.36 -9.91 9.58
CA ASP A 103 -4.01 -8.74 8.97
C ASP A 103 -3.55 -8.47 7.53
N VAL A 104 -2.30 -8.81 7.17
CA VAL A 104 -1.74 -8.57 5.83
C VAL A 104 -2.57 -9.21 4.70
N PRO A 105 -2.97 -10.51 4.77
CA PRO A 105 -3.84 -11.10 3.77
C PRO A 105 -5.19 -10.39 3.61
N LEU A 106 -5.79 -9.96 4.71
CA LEU A 106 -7.08 -9.25 4.71
C LEU A 106 -6.97 -7.88 4.04
N TRP A 107 -5.92 -7.13 4.37
CA TRP A 107 -5.59 -5.88 3.68
C TRP A 107 -5.37 -6.09 2.19
N SER A 108 -4.59 -7.12 1.85
CA SER A 108 -4.21 -7.42 0.47
C SER A 108 -5.43 -7.76 -0.38
N GLU A 109 -6.37 -8.54 0.17
CA GLU A 109 -7.62 -8.87 -0.52
C GLU A 109 -8.52 -7.65 -0.72
N PHE A 110 -8.63 -6.77 0.28
CA PHE A 110 -9.36 -5.52 0.13
C PHE A 110 -8.76 -4.65 -0.99
N ILE A 111 -7.44 -4.47 -1.01
CA ILE A 111 -6.75 -3.71 -2.06
C ILE A 111 -6.92 -4.37 -3.42
N ARG A 112 -6.85 -5.72 -3.51
CA ARG A 112 -7.07 -6.46 -4.75
C ARG A 112 -8.46 -6.19 -5.32
N GLN A 113 -9.50 -6.24 -4.48
CA GLN A 113 -10.89 -5.97 -4.89
C GLN A 113 -11.07 -4.52 -5.36
N GLU A 114 -10.49 -3.55 -4.65
CA GLU A 114 -10.55 -2.15 -5.08
C GLU A 114 -9.75 -1.93 -6.37
N ALA A 115 -8.59 -2.56 -6.55
CA ALA A 115 -7.80 -2.43 -7.76
C ALA A 115 -8.57 -2.99 -8.97
N GLU A 116 -9.20 -4.16 -8.81
CA GLU A 116 -10.10 -4.75 -9.80
C GLU A 116 -11.27 -3.81 -10.13
N ARG A 117 -11.94 -3.28 -9.10
CA ARG A 117 -13.08 -2.36 -9.25
C ARG A 117 -12.74 -1.09 -10.03
N PHE A 118 -11.55 -0.54 -9.83
CA PHE A 118 -11.12 0.71 -10.45
C PHE A 118 -10.21 0.51 -11.68
N GLY A 119 -9.99 -0.74 -12.09
CA GLY A 119 -9.21 -1.06 -13.30
C GLY A 119 -7.70 -0.85 -13.15
N TYR A 120 -7.15 -0.92 -11.94
CA TYR A 120 -5.72 -0.87 -11.70
C TYR A 120 -5.10 -2.26 -11.60
N PRO A 121 -3.87 -2.44 -12.09
CA PRO A 121 -3.16 -3.70 -11.95
C PRO A 121 -2.82 -3.96 -10.49
N TYR A 122 -2.92 -5.22 -10.09
CA TYR A 122 -2.54 -5.72 -8.78
C TYR A 122 -1.57 -6.88 -8.94
N VAL A 123 -0.49 -6.87 -8.15
CA VAL A 123 0.50 -7.95 -8.11
C VAL A 123 0.54 -8.54 -6.70
N ASP A 124 0.24 -9.84 -6.63
CA ASP A 124 0.41 -10.60 -5.40
C ASP A 124 1.87 -11.02 -5.24
N THR A 125 2.45 -10.68 -4.10
CA THR A 125 3.86 -10.91 -3.77
C THR A 125 4.08 -12.17 -2.92
N VAL A 126 3.09 -13.07 -2.88
CA VAL A 126 3.16 -14.35 -2.16
C VAL A 126 4.14 -15.36 -2.77
N SER A 127 4.50 -15.22 -4.05
CA SER A 127 5.50 -16.09 -4.70
C SER A 127 6.91 -15.49 -4.58
N ASP A 128 7.74 -15.62 -5.63
CA ASP A 128 9.09 -15.06 -5.70
C ASP A 128 9.02 -13.53 -5.68
N PHE A 129 9.36 -12.95 -4.53
CA PHE A 129 9.22 -11.51 -4.30
C PHE A 129 10.01 -10.66 -5.32
N PRO A 130 11.30 -10.94 -5.61
CA PRO A 130 12.02 -10.26 -6.69
C PRO A 130 11.34 -10.34 -8.06
N GLU A 131 10.78 -11.48 -8.43
CA GLU A 131 10.05 -11.64 -9.70
C GLU A 131 8.77 -10.81 -9.72
N CYS A 132 7.96 -10.86 -8.66
CA CYS A 132 6.76 -10.05 -8.52
C CYS A 132 7.07 -8.55 -8.64
N LEU A 133 8.18 -8.08 -8.05
CA LEU A 133 8.59 -6.68 -8.19
C LEU A 133 8.95 -6.32 -9.63
N ARG A 134 9.66 -7.20 -10.36
CA ARG A 134 9.93 -6.99 -11.79
C ARG A 134 8.64 -6.94 -12.61
N THR A 135 7.65 -7.78 -12.29
CA THR A 135 6.32 -7.72 -12.93
C THR A 135 5.64 -6.38 -12.67
N ALA A 136 5.63 -5.92 -11.41
CA ALA A 136 5.03 -4.65 -11.04
C ALA A 136 5.71 -3.46 -11.73
N GLU A 137 7.05 -3.45 -11.77
CA GLU A 137 7.85 -2.44 -12.48
C GLU A 137 7.59 -2.46 -13.99
N ALA A 138 7.54 -3.65 -14.60
CA ALA A 138 7.22 -3.79 -16.02
C ALA A 138 5.82 -3.21 -16.32
N VAL A 139 4.84 -3.45 -15.46
CA VAL A 139 3.49 -2.87 -15.61
C VAL A 139 3.50 -1.35 -15.49
N LEU A 140 4.28 -0.79 -14.55
CA LEU A 140 4.41 0.66 -14.41
C LEU A 140 5.11 1.33 -15.61
N THR A 141 6.05 0.62 -16.22
CA THR A 141 6.93 1.17 -17.28
C THR A 141 6.45 0.85 -18.70
N ALA A 142 5.63 -0.18 -18.88
CA ALA A 142 5.04 -0.55 -20.16
C ALA A 142 3.93 0.43 -20.57
N GLY A 143 4.34 1.57 -21.14
CA GLY A 143 3.43 2.59 -21.66
C GLY A 143 4.15 3.90 -21.95
N VAL A 144 4.50 4.10 -23.23
CA VAL A 144 4.55 5.41 -23.92
C VAL A 144 3.55 5.31 -25.07
#